data_AF-A0A6P0U017-F1
#
_entry.id   AF-A0A6P0U017-F1
#
_cell.length_a   1.000
_cell.length_b   1.000
_cell.length_c   1.000
_cell.angle_alpha   90.00
_cell.angle_beta   90.00
_cell.angle_gamma   90.00
#
_symmetry.space_group_name_H-M   'P 1'
#
loop_
_entity.id
_entity.type
_entity.pdbx_description
1 polymer ?
#
loop_
_entity_poly.entity_id
_entity_poly.type
_entity_poly.pdbx_seq_one_letter_code
_entity_poly.pdbx_strand_id
1 'polypeptide(L)'
;MNVSLAVSAAKKYLQSLQSILEYKIQDLRLEEVELSEDRKYWLITLGFITTTAGEEESFFLKKERDYKVFKIHAETGEVESMKIREL
;
A
#
# COMPACT_ATOMS: atom_id res chain seq x y z
N MET A 1 2.17 18.10 -6.18
CA MET A 1 1.93 16.83 -6.89
C MET A 1 0.44 16.51 -6.91
N ASN A 2 -0.09 15.96 -8.01
CA ASN A 2 -1.50 15.54 -8.08
C ASN A 2 -1.73 14.16 -7.43
N VAL A 3 -2.99 13.83 -7.16
CA VAL A 3 -3.40 12.58 -6.49
C VAL A 3 -2.94 11.32 -7.24
N SER A 4 -2.99 11.32 -8.57
CA SER A 4 -2.60 10.15 -9.39
C SER A 4 -1.13 9.80 -9.22
N LEU A 5 -0.26 10.82 -9.16
CA LEU A 5 1.16 10.64 -8.90
C LEU A 5 1.42 10.14 -7.47
N ALA A 6 0.66 10.59 -6.47
CA ALA A 6 0.75 10.08 -5.09
C ALA A 6 0.40 8.59 -5.02
N VAL A 7 -0.72 8.19 -5.64
CA VAL A 7 -1.13 6.77 -5.71
C VAL A 7 -0.08 5.94 -6.44
N SER A 8 0.51 6.46 -7.53
CA SER A 8 1.59 5.80 -8.24
C SER A 8 2.84 5.61 -7.37
N ALA A 9 3.21 6.62 -6.58
CA ALA A 9 4.33 6.56 -5.65
C ALA A 9 4.11 5.50 -4.56
N ALA A 10 2.91 5.46 -3.94
CA ALA A 10 2.55 4.42 -2.98
C ALA A 10 2.69 3.01 -3.58
N LYS A 11 2.11 2.78 -4.77
CA LYS A 11 2.15 1.49 -5.45
C LYS A 11 3.59 1.06 -5.76
N LYS A 12 4.40 1.97 -6.33
CA LYS A 12 5.80 1.68 -6.69
C LYS A 12 6.63 1.36 -5.46
N TYR A 13 6.45 2.11 -4.37
CA TYR A 13 7.17 1.88 -3.12
C TYR A 13 6.85 0.50 -2.54
N LEU A 14 5.56 0.15 -2.46
CA LEU A 14 5.13 -1.17 -2.01
C LEU A 14 5.70 -2.31 -2.88
N GLN A 15 5.68 -2.16 -4.20
CA GLN A 15 6.26 -3.13 -5.13
C GLN A 15 7.78 -3.28 -4.95
N SER A 16 8.49 -2.18 -4.69
CA SER A 16 9.95 -2.20 -4.49
C SER A 16 10.37 -2.97 -3.24
N LEU A 17 9.46 -3.10 -2.26
CA LEU A 17 9.72 -3.82 -1.01
C LEU A 17 9.31 -5.30 -1.06
N GLN A 18 8.71 -5.79 -2.15
CA GLN A 18 8.20 -7.18 -2.21
C GLN A 18 9.28 -8.23 -1.93
N SER A 19 10.53 -8.00 -2.34
CA SER A 19 11.64 -8.92 -2.07
C SER A 19 12.02 -8.99 -0.59
N ILE A 20 11.83 -7.90 0.15
CA ILE A 20 12.12 -7.81 1.59
C ILE A 20 10.96 -8.35 2.42
N LEU A 21 9.74 -8.19 1.91
CA LEU A 21 8.50 -8.58 2.58
C LEU A 21 8.18 -10.07 2.48
N GLU A 22 8.91 -10.81 1.63
CA GLU A 22 8.79 -12.27 1.44
C GLU A 22 7.37 -12.78 1.08
N TYR A 23 6.51 -11.90 0.59
CA TYR A 23 5.18 -12.24 0.08
C TYR A 23 4.93 -11.68 -1.32
N LYS A 24 4.13 -12.40 -2.11
CA LYS A 24 3.56 -11.85 -3.35
C LYS A 24 2.33 -11.02 -3.00
N ILE A 25 2.17 -9.90 -3.69
CA ILE A 25 0.99 -9.04 -3.57
C ILE A 25 0.02 -9.42 -4.67
N GLN A 26 -1.21 -9.76 -4.28
CA GLN A 26 -2.33 -10.08 -5.17
C GLN A 26 -3.50 -9.13 -4.91
N ASP A 27 -4.34 -8.92 -5.92
CA ASP A 27 -5.58 -8.12 -5.80
C ASP A 27 -5.38 -6.75 -5.11
N LEU A 28 -4.31 -6.05 -5.54
CA LEU A 28 -3.96 -4.71 -5.07
C LEU A 28 -5.03 -3.69 -5.48
N ARG A 29 -5.56 -2.95 -4.50
CA ARG A 29 -6.61 -1.94 -4.67
C ARG A 29 -6.25 -0.65 -3.97
N LEU A 30 -6.74 0.45 -4.52
CA LEU A 30 -6.78 1.74 -3.84
C LEU A 30 -8.02 1.78 -2.96
N GLU A 31 -7.84 1.98 -1.67
CA GLU A 31 -8.94 1.97 -0.69
C GLU A 31 -9.32 3.39 -0.28
N GLU A 32 -8.34 4.25 -0.04
CA GLU A 32 -8.56 5.61 0.45
C GLU A 32 -7.48 6.56 -0.08
N VAL A 33 -7.90 7.80 -0.33
CA VAL A 33 -7.02 8.93 -0.61
C VAL A 33 -7.46 10.08 0.26
N GLU A 34 -6.53 10.61 1.05
CA GLU A 34 -6.73 11.80 1.85
C GLU A 34 -5.58 12.78 1.60
N LEU A 35 -5.91 14.07 1.46
CA LEU A 35 -4.93 15.14 1.59
C LEU A 35 -4.97 15.60 3.05
N SER A 36 -3.83 15.60 3.73
CA SER A 36 -3.75 16.03 5.12
C SER A 36 -4.30 17.44 5.31
N GLU A 37 -4.78 17.76 6.52
CA GLU A 37 -5.36 19.07 6.83
C GLU A 37 -4.40 20.23 6.52
N ASP A 38 -3.11 20.04 6.80
CA ASP A 38 -2.04 20.99 6.50
C ASP A 38 -1.61 21.00 5.01
N ARG A 39 -2.21 20.14 4.20
CA ARG A 39 -1.97 19.93 2.77
C ARG A 39 -0.56 19.54 2.39
N LYS A 40 0.27 19.16 3.36
CA LYS A 40 1.66 18.76 3.13
C LYS A 40 1.78 17.32 2.69
N TYR A 41 0.76 16.49 2.91
CA TYR A 41 0.85 15.05 2.71
C TYR A 41 -0.36 14.47 2.01
N TRP A 42 -0.10 13.57 1.08
CA TRP A 42 -1.08 12.57 0.66
C TRP A 42 -0.98 11.36 1.58
N LEU A 43 -2.11 10.95 2.15
CA LEU A 43 -2.28 9.69 2.84
C LEU A 43 -3.01 8.73 1.90
N ILE A 44 -2.32 7.68 1.46
CA ILE A 44 -2.85 6.71 0.51
C ILE A 44 -3.00 5.37 1.23
N THR A 45 -4.19 4.81 1.25
CA THR A 45 -4.41 3.44 1.76
C THR A 45 -4.49 2.47 0.58
N LEU A 46 -3.60 1.49 0.57
CA LEU A 46 -3.64 0.36 -0.37
C LEU A 46 -4.03 -0.92 0.36
N GLY A 47 -5.00 -1.64 -0.21
CA GLY A 47 -5.45 -2.94 0.27
C GLY A 47 -4.98 -4.04 -0.69
N PHE A 48 -4.51 -5.17 -0.17
CA PHE A 48 -4.06 -6.29 -0.99
C PHE A 48 -4.15 -7.62 -0.24
N ILE A 49 -4.04 -8.71 -0.99
CA ILE A 49 -3.93 -10.06 -0.46
C ILE A 49 -2.47 -10.48 -0.54
N THR A 50 -1.94 -11.02 0.55
CA THR A 50 -0.60 -11.62 0.59
C THR A 50 -0.67 -13.13 0.33
N THR A 51 0.34 -13.65 -0.35
CA THR A 51 0.54 -15.08 -0.48
C THR A 51 2.02 -15.38 -0.29
N THR A 52 2.34 -16.30 0.62
CA THR A 52 3.71 -16.76 0.82
C THR A 52 4.01 -17.98 -0.06
N ALA A 53 5.30 -18.23 -0.32
CA ALA A 53 5.73 -19.41 -1.07
C ALA A 53 5.43 -20.67 -0.25
N GLY A 54 4.51 -21.51 -0.73
CA GLY A 54 4.06 -22.73 -0.04
C GLY A 54 2.57 -22.75 0.35
N GLU A 55 1.89 -21.60 0.29
CA GLU A 55 0.46 -21.48 0.62
C GLU A 55 -0.47 -21.50 -0.62
N GLU A 56 0.07 -21.79 -1.81
CA GLU A 56 -0.69 -21.76 -3.07
C GLU A 56 -1.82 -22.81 -3.13
N GLU A 57 -1.84 -23.80 -2.23
CA GLU A 57 -2.77 -24.93 -2.25
C GLU A 57 -3.96 -24.81 -1.28
N SER A 58 -3.96 -23.85 -0.34
CA SER A 58 -5.07 -23.73 0.62
C SER A 58 -6.18 -22.82 0.09
N PHE A 59 -6.93 -23.33 -0.89
CA PHE A 59 -8.10 -22.65 -1.50
C PHE A 59 -9.23 -22.31 -0.51
N PHE A 60 -9.16 -22.79 0.74
CA PHE A 60 -10.22 -22.68 1.75
C PHE A 60 -9.92 -21.70 2.89
N LEU A 61 -8.69 -21.17 2.99
CA LEU A 61 -8.41 -20.09 3.92
C LEU A 61 -8.85 -18.78 3.27
N LYS A 62 -9.86 -18.14 3.85
CA LYS A 62 -10.34 -16.82 3.47
C LYS A 62 -9.15 -15.87 3.57
N LYS A 63 -8.51 -15.55 2.43
CA LYS A 63 -7.33 -14.68 2.42
C LYS A 63 -7.73 -13.32 2.96
N GLU A 64 -7.22 -12.99 4.14
CA GLU A 64 -7.46 -11.69 4.76
C GLU A 64 -6.78 -10.61 3.91
N ARG A 65 -7.46 -9.46 3.81
CA ARG A 65 -6.91 -8.30 3.11
C ARG A 65 -6.02 -7.55 4.08
N ASP A 66 -4.77 -7.36 3.68
CA ASP A 66 -3.83 -6.49 4.34
C ASP A 66 -4.03 -5.05 3.86
N TYR A 67 -3.84 -4.10 4.76
CA TYR A 67 -3.97 -2.67 4.48
C TYR A 67 -2.71 -1.93 4.91
N LYS A 68 -2.20 -1.08 4.02
CA LYS A 68 -1.08 -0.19 4.33
C LYS A 68 -1.41 1.26 3.99
N VAL A 69 -1.02 2.16 4.90
CA VAL A 69 -1.12 3.61 4.72
C VAL A 69 0.25 4.16 4.37
N PHE A 70 0.33 4.90 3.27
CA PHE A 70 1.54 5.58 2.81
C PHE A 70 1.38 7.08 3.04
N LYS A 71 2.35 7.68 3.74
CA LYS A 71 2.46 9.14 3.88
C LYS A 71 3.43 9.66 2.83
N ILE A 72 2.94 10.50 1.94
CA ILE A 72 3.69 10.97 0.77
C ILE A 72 3.72 12.49 0.76
N HIS A 73 4.91 13.09 0.71
CA HIS A 73 5.05 14.54 0.68
C HIS A 73 4.40 15.12 -0.59
N ALA A 74 3.49 16.08 -0.41
CA ALA A 74 2.59 16.54 -1.47
C ALA A 74 3.28 17.35 -2.56
N GLU A 75 4.46 17.92 -2.29
CA GLU A 75 5.23 18.67 -3.29
C GLU A 75 6.25 17.79 -4.01
N THR A 76 6.99 16.97 -3.26
CA THR A 76 8.16 16.21 -3.76
C THR A 76 7.79 14.80 -4.25
N GLY A 77 6.69 14.22 -3.75
CA GLY A 77 6.32 12.84 -4.02
C GLY A 77 7.13 11.80 -3.25
N GLU A 78 7.93 12.23 -2.29
CA GLU A 78 8.71 11.33 -1.42
C GLU A 78 7.78 10.56 -0.48
N VAL A 79 7.99 9.25 -0.37
CA VAL A 79 7.29 8.39 0.58
C VAL A 79 8.02 8.47 1.92
N GLU A 80 7.46 9.19 2.89
CA GLU A 80 8.07 9.40 4.21
C GLU A 80 7.81 8.24 5.18
N SER A 81 6.70 7.53 5.03
CA SER A 81 6.40 6.36 5.85
C SER A 81 5.40 5.42 5.21
N MET A 82 5.48 4.15 5.62
CA MET A 82 4.51 3.09 5.32
C MET A 82 4.12 2.43 6.63
N LYS A 83 2.83 2.40 6.96
CA LYS A 83 2.30 1.81 8.20
C LYS A 83 1.26 0.74 7.89
N ILE A 84 1.13 -0.24 8.78
CA ILE A 84 -0.01 -1.16 8.76
C ILE A 84 -1.25 -0.38 9.26
N ARG A 85 -2.40 -0.57 8.62
CA ARG A 85 -3.67 -0.03 9.11
C ARG A 85 -4.33 -1.10 9.98
N GLU A 86 -4.40 -0.85 11.27
CA GLU A 86 -5.25 -1.62 12.18
C GLU A 86 -6.69 -1.12 11.98
N LEU A 87 -7.62 -2.04 11.72
CA LEU A 87 -9.06 -1.78 11.61
C LEU A 87 -9.74 -2.01 12.96
#